data_AF-A0A1G3AGS3-F1
#
_entry.id   AF-A0A1G3AGS3-F1
#
_cell.length_a   1.000
_cell.length_b   1.000
_cell.length_c   1.000
_cell.angle_alpha   90.00
_cell.angle_beta   90.00
_cell.angle_gamma   90.00
#
_symmetry.space_group_name_H-M   'P 1'
#
loop_
_entity.id
_entity.type
_entity.pdbx_description
1 polymer ?
#
loop_
_entity_poly.entity_id
_entity_poly.type
_entity_poly.pdbx_seq_one_letter_code
_entity_poly.pdbx_strand_id
1 'polypeptide(L)'
;MERHISLAAIRDVAVLFPGDLHELATFLLKARDARDREANAQNPRTIQKSRPTLHGLAAHYSQVTDISRDHVERMLVEAGFDLGAVVEFDPADSANAVGQHPLK
;
A
#
# COMPACT_ATOMS: atom_id res chain seq x y z
N MET A 1 -18.47 -4.06 -1.20
CA MET A 1 -18.05 -2.65 -1.37
C MET A 1 -16.57 -2.62 -1.01
N GLU A 2 -15.70 -2.19 -1.91
CA GLU A 2 -14.26 -2.14 -1.65
C GLU A 2 -14.00 -1.06 -0.58
N ARG A 3 -13.34 -1.43 0.51
CA ARG A 3 -13.09 -0.53 1.64
C ARG A 3 -11.68 0.02 1.48
N HIS A 4 -11.54 1.34 1.48
CA HIS A 4 -10.23 1.98 1.37
C HIS A 4 -9.81 2.50 2.74
N ILE A 5 -8.54 2.34 3.05
CA ILE A 5 -7.90 2.94 4.22
C ILE A 5 -6.71 3.78 3.79
N SER A 6 -6.44 4.84 4.54
CA SER A 6 -5.28 5.68 4.31
C SER A 6 -4.03 5.00 4.87
N LEU A 7 -2.88 5.31 4.29
CA LEU A 7 -1.58 4.80 4.72
C LEU A 7 -1.30 5.16 6.17
N ALA A 8 -1.64 6.39 6.61
CA ALA A 8 -1.49 6.79 8.00
C ALA A 8 -2.30 5.93 8.99
N ALA A 9 -3.37 5.26 8.55
CA ALA A 9 -4.19 4.44 9.44
C ALA A 9 -3.40 3.26 10.03
N ILE A 10 -2.43 2.71 9.30
CA ILE A 10 -1.61 1.59 9.75
C ILE A 10 -0.28 2.02 10.39
N ARG A 11 -0.09 3.32 10.66
CA ARG A 11 1.18 3.85 11.18
C ARG A 11 1.58 3.23 12.52
N ASP A 12 0.60 2.99 13.38
CA ASP A 12 0.82 2.52 14.75
C ASP A 12 0.76 0.98 14.86
N VAL A 13 0.54 0.27 13.74
CA VAL A 13 0.63 -1.20 13.71
C VAL A 13 2.10 -1.58 13.67
N ALA A 14 2.55 -2.32 14.68
CA ALA A 14 3.93 -2.74 14.84
C ALA A 14 4.01 -4.26 14.92
N VAL A 15 4.60 -4.93 13.91
CA VAL A 15 4.75 -6.39 13.92
C VAL A 15 6.05 -6.81 14.61
N LEU A 16 7.17 -6.27 14.14
CA LEU A 16 8.51 -6.41 14.67
C LEU A 16 8.98 -5.13 15.35
N PHE A 17 8.68 -3.97 14.77
CA PHE A 17 9.04 -2.66 15.31
C PHE A 17 8.02 -1.59 14.91
N PRO A 18 7.92 -0.47 15.67
CA PRO A 18 6.97 0.59 15.36
C PRO A 18 7.11 1.11 13.93
N GLY A 19 6.02 1.09 13.16
CA GLY A 19 5.94 1.64 11.81
C GLY A 19 6.41 0.72 10.68
N ASP A 20 6.84 -0.51 10.97
CA ASP A 20 7.34 -1.46 9.97
C ASP A 20 6.37 -1.73 8.82
N LEU A 21 5.10 -1.96 9.13
CA LEU A 21 4.06 -2.26 8.16
C LEU A 21 3.74 -1.04 7.29
N HIS A 22 3.76 0.15 7.90
CA HIS A 22 3.60 1.43 7.22
C HIS A 22 4.75 1.70 6.25
N GLU A 23 6.00 1.45 6.65
CA GLU A 23 7.17 1.60 5.77
C GLU A 23 7.11 0.67 4.56
N LEU A 24 6.76 -0.60 4.76
CA LEU A 24 6.57 -1.54 3.66
C LEU A 24 5.43 -1.12 2.73
N ALA A 25 4.29 -0.73 3.29
CA ALA A 25 3.15 -0.24 2.52
C ALA A 25 3.52 1.00 1.68
N THR A 26 4.27 1.93 2.27
CA THR A 26 4.79 3.13 1.58
C THR A 26 5.63 2.73 0.37
N PHE A 27 6.57 1.80 0.56
CA PHE A 27 7.43 1.32 -0.52
C PHE A 27 6.62 0.66 -1.64
N LEU A 28 5.72 -0.27 -1.29
CA LEU A 28 4.90 -0.99 -2.26
C LEU A 28 4.00 -0.04 -3.06
N LEU A 29 3.38 0.95 -2.41
CA LEU A 29 2.57 1.96 -3.08
C LEU A 29 3.40 2.75 -4.10
N LYS A 30 4.58 3.25 -3.72
CA LYS A 30 5.48 3.97 -4.64
C LYS A 30 5.90 3.11 -5.83
N ALA A 31 6.31 1.87 -5.58
CA ALA A 31 6.75 0.95 -6.61
C ALA A 31 5.61 0.62 -7.60
N ARG A 32 4.39 0.39 -7.09
CA ARG A 32 3.23 0.11 -7.93
C ARG A 32 2.77 1.34 -8.69
N ASP A 33 2.83 2.54 -8.12
CA ASP A 33 2.55 3.79 -8.84
C ASP A 33 3.51 4.01 -10.01
N ALA A 34 4.80 3.76 -9.80
CA ALA A 34 5.79 3.82 -10.88
C ALA A 34 5.47 2.80 -11.98
N ARG A 35 5.17 1.55 -11.61
CA ARG A 35 4.82 0.48 -12.55
C ARG A 35 3.52 0.76 -13.31
N ASP A 36 2.49 1.22 -12.61
CA ASP A 36 1.18 1.56 -13.18
C ASP A 36 1.34 2.71 -14.19
N ARG A 37 2.16 3.73 -13.89
CA ARG A 37 2.47 4.81 -14.84
C ARG A 37 3.14 4.30 -16.12
N GLU A 38 4.13 3.42 -15.99
CA GLU A 38 4.81 2.83 -17.15
C GLU A 38 3.84 2.00 -18.00
N ALA A 39 3.04 1.14 -17.37
CA ALA A 39 2.05 0.31 -18.06
C ALA A 39 0.99 1.16 -18.79
N ASN A 40 0.52 2.24 -18.15
CA ASN A 40 -0.50 3.13 -18.71
C ASN A 40 0.05 3.99 -19.86
N ALA A 41 1.35 4.34 -19.84
CA ALA A 41 2.00 5.03 -20.95
C ALA A 41 2.07 4.16 -22.22
N GLN A 42 2.23 2.85 -22.05
CA GLN A 42 2.30 1.89 -23.15
C GLN A 42 0.91 1.47 -23.69
N ASN A 43 -0.15 1.59 -22.88
CA ASN A 43 -1.51 1.23 -23.28
C ASN A 43 -2.57 2.21 -22.73
N PRO A 44 -2.86 3.32 -23.44
CA PRO A 44 -3.76 4.37 -22.95
C PRO A 44 -5.24 3.98 -22.93
N ARG A 45 -5.62 2.78 -23.41
CA ARG A 45 -7.02 2.35 -23.46
C ARG A 45 -7.57 1.90 -22.10
N THR A 46 -6.70 1.55 -21.15
CA THR A 46 -7.08 1.14 -19.80
C THR A 46 -6.13 1.74 -18.77
N ILE A 47 -6.68 2.48 -17.80
CA ILE A 47 -5.90 2.97 -16.66
C ILE A 47 -5.83 1.86 -15.62
N GLN A 48 -4.64 1.32 -15.41
CA GLN A 48 -4.34 0.38 -14.33
C GLN A 48 -3.98 1.12 -13.04
N LYS A 49 -4.57 0.69 -11.92
CA LYS A 49 -4.20 1.11 -10.56
C LYS A 49 -4.12 -0.17 -9.71
N SER A 50 -2.93 -0.53 -9.24
CA SER A 50 -2.69 -1.84 -8.60
C SER A 50 -2.43 -1.74 -7.10
N ARG A 51 -3.36 -1.19 -6.31
CA ARG A 51 -3.15 -1.00 -4.86
C ARG A 51 -3.17 -2.33 -4.08
N PRO A 52 -2.34 -2.50 -3.03
CA PRO A 52 -2.40 -3.69 -2.19
C PRO A 52 -3.61 -3.65 -1.27
N THR A 53 -4.26 -4.80 -1.08
CA THR A 53 -5.10 -5.02 0.10
C THR A 53 -4.23 -5.24 1.33
N LEU A 54 -4.81 -5.12 2.53
CA LEU A 54 -4.13 -5.47 3.78
C LEU A 54 -3.72 -6.95 3.84
N HIS A 55 -4.53 -7.85 3.29
CA HIS A 55 -4.13 -9.25 3.09
C HIS A 55 -2.90 -9.37 2.18
N GLY A 56 -2.88 -8.62 1.07
CA GLY A 56 -1.71 -8.57 0.18
C GLY A 56 -0.47 -8.00 0.87
N LEU A 57 -0.64 -6.96 1.69
CA LEU A 57 0.44 -6.37 2.47
C LEU A 57 1.02 -7.37 3.49
N ALA A 58 0.16 -8.12 4.19
CA ALA A 58 0.59 -9.16 5.12
C ALA A 58 1.41 -10.27 4.41
N ALA A 59 1.01 -10.65 3.20
CA ALA A 59 1.76 -11.62 2.39
C ALA A 59 3.15 -11.09 1.99
N HIS A 60 3.25 -9.83 1.53
CA HIS A 60 4.55 -9.20 1.23
C HIS A 60 5.42 -9.08 2.48
N TYR A 61 4.84 -8.72 3.63
CA TYR A 61 5.57 -8.60 4.89
C TYR A 61 6.17 -9.95 5.30
N SER A 62 5.36 -11.01 5.23
CA SER A 62 5.79 -12.38 5.53
C SER A 62 6.97 -12.81 4.64
N GLN A 63 6.90 -12.50 3.34
CA GLN A 63 7.97 -12.84 2.38
C GLN A 63 9.31 -12.15 2.67
N VAL A 64 9.29 -10.93 3.20
CA VAL A 64 10.51 -10.13 3.44
C VAL A 64 11.12 -10.43 4.81
N THR A 65 10.32 -10.88 5.78
CA THR A 65 10.72 -10.97 7.19
C THR A 65 10.74 -12.40 7.74
N ASP A 66 10.29 -13.38 6.98
CA ASP A 66 10.04 -14.77 7.42
C ASP A 66 9.07 -14.89 8.61
N ILE A 67 8.33 -13.83 8.92
CA ILE A 67 7.25 -13.86 9.92
C ILE A 67 6.02 -14.51 9.32
N SER A 68 5.33 -15.35 10.10
CA SER A 68 4.11 -16.02 9.66
C SER A 68 3.06 -15.00 9.20
N ARG A 69 2.53 -15.18 7.98
CA ARG A 69 1.45 -14.34 7.44
C ARG A 69 0.24 -14.31 8.39
N ASP A 70 -0.14 -15.45 8.95
CA ASP A 70 -1.29 -15.55 9.87
C ASP A 70 -1.07 -14.73 11.15
N HIS A 71 0.18 -14.53 11.56
CA HIS A 71 0.51 -13.64 12.67
C HIS A 71 0.28 -12.18 12.28
N VAL A 72 0.81 -11.75 11.12
CA VAL A 72 0.63 -10.38 10.61
C VAL A 72 -0.85 -10.05 10.40
N GLU A 73 -1.62 -10.97 9.81
CA GLU A 73 -3.06 -10.83 9.60
C GLU A 73 -3.81 -10.66 10.93
N ARG A 74 -3.45 -11.45 11.95
CA ARG A 74 -4.06 -11.33 13.27
C ARG A 74 -3.82 -9.96 13.89
N MET A 75 -2.61 -9.42 13.78
CA MET A 75 -2.30 -8.08 14.30
C MET A 75 -3.12 -6.99 13.61
N LEU A 76 -3.32 -7.10 12.30
CA LEU A 76 -4.18 -6.18 11.54
C LEU A 76 -5.64 -6.26 11.99
N VAL A 77 -6.15 -7.47 12.21
CA VAL A 77 -7.53 -7.67 12.71
C VAL A 77 -7.68 -7.16 14.15
N GLU A 78 -6.71 -7.43 15.03
CA GLU A 78 -6.69 -6.95 16.42
C GLU A 78 -6.61 -5.42 16.49
N ALA A 79 -5.95 -4.77 15.52
CA ALA A 79 -5.94 -3.32 15.35
C ALA A 79 -7.24 -2.76 14.72
N GLY A 80 -8.23 -3.61 14.43
CA GLY A 80 -9.55 -3.21 13.95
C GLY A 80 -9.67 -3.06 12.42
N PHE A 81 -8.71 -3.58 11.65
CA PHE A 81 -8.73 -3.50 10.20
C PHE A 81 -9.41 -4.71 9.55
N ASP A 82 -10.03 -4.44 8.40
CA ASP A 82 -10.54 -5.45 7.49
C ASP A 82 -9.42 -5.84 6.50
N LEU A 83 -9.07 -7.13 6.43
CA LEU A 83 -8.00 -7.62 5.55
C LEU A 83 -8.30 -7.40 4.05
N GLY A 84 -9.58 -7.27 3.69
CA GLY A 84 -10.01 -6.91 2.34
C GLY A 84 -9.84 -5.42 2.01
N ALA A 85 -9.49 -4.58 2.99
CA ALA A 85 -9.33 -3.16 2.75
C ALA A 85 -8.10 -2.86 1.89
N VAL A 86 -8.26 -1.95 0.95
CA VAL A 86 -7.21 -1.44 0.06
C VAL A 86 -6.48 -0.29 0.72
N VAL A 87 -5.15 -0.35 0.72
CA VAL A 87 -4.30 0.73 1.25
C VAL A 87 -4.05 1.76 0.15
N GLU A 88 -4.27 3.03 0.45
CA GLU A 88 -3.97 4.16 -0.44
C GLU A 88 -3.08 5.19 0.26
N PHE A 89 -2.41 6.05 -0.53
CA PHE A 89 -1.72 7.22 0.03
C PHE A 89 -2.70 8.12 0.78
N ASP A 90 -2.19 8.83 1.77
CA ASP A 90 -2.98 9.84 2.44
C ASP A 90 -3.43 10.93 1.42
N PRO A 91 -4.63 11.52 1.60
CA PRO A 91 -5.16 12.51 0.65
C PRO A 91 -4.22 13.69 0.39
N ALA A 92 -3.43 14.10 1.39
CA ALA A 92 -2.45 15.18 1.29
C ALA A 92 -1.25 14.83 0.40
N ASP A 93 -0.86 13.56 0.33
CA ASP A 93 0.29 13.10 -0.46
C ASP A 93 -0.08 12.84 -1.93
N SER A 94 -1.36 12.56 -2.20
CA SER A 94 -1.87 12.34 -3.56
C SER A 94 -1.81 13.61 -4.43
N ALA A 95 -1.90 14.80 -3.83
CA ALA A 95 -1.84 16.07 -4.55
C ALA A 95 -0.42 16.42 -5.07
N ASN A 96 0.62 15.92 -4.41
CA ASN A 96 2.03 16.22 -4.78
C ASN A 96 2.56 15.35 -5.92
N ALA A 97 1.91 14.22 -6.23
CA ALA A 97 2.32 13.31 -7.31
C ALA A 97 1.99 13.85 -8.72
N VAL A 98 1.08 14.82 -8.83
CA VAL A 98 0.63 15.40 -10.11
C VAL A 98 1.49 16.61 -10.55
N GLY A 99 2.31 17.17 -9.65
CA GLY A 99 2.95 18.47 -9.84
C GLY A 99 4.40 18.48 -10.36
N GLN A 100 5.03 17.33 -10.66
CA GLN A 100 6.46 17.29 -11.02
C GLN A 100 6.71 16.66 -12.39
N HIS A 101 6.27 17.36 -13.45
CA HIS A 101 6.93 17.28 -14.76
C HIS A 101 6.86 18.64 -15.47
N PRO A 102 7.95 19.44 -15.49
CA PRO A 102 8.12 20.42 -16.53
C PRO A 102 8.59 19.68 -17.79
N LEU A 103 7.75 19.67 -18.81
CA LEU A 103 8.16 19.29 -20.17
C LEU A 103 9.32 20.20 -20.59
N LYS A 104 10.45 19.60 -20.97
CA LYS A 104 11.45 20.21 -21.83
C LYS A 104 11.40 19.52 -23.18
#